data_AF-A0A146L2V8-F1
#
_entry.id   AF-A0A146L2V8-F1
#
_cell.length_a   1.000
_cell.length_b   1.000
_cell.length_c   1.000
_cell.angle_alpha   90.00
_cell.angle_beta   90.00
_cell.angle_gamma   90.00
#
_symmetry.space_group_name_H-M   'P 1'
#
loop_
_entity.id
_entity.type
_entity.pdbx_description
1 polymer ?
#
loop_
_entity_poly.entity_id
_entity_poly.type
_entity_poly.pdbx_seq_one_letter_code
_entity_poly.pdbx_strand_id
1 'polypeptide(L)'
;MDRFRSCSSGLGGNPERKLEECGLFVHAAHGFLAASLDCLVDDDGILEVKCPKSAEKLTFQQAISTLKSFCLTKQGTLKQNHNYFYQIQGQLEITDRQYCDFVVWAPKFAHVERVD
;
A
#
# COMPACT_ATOMS: atom_id res chain seq x y z
N MET A 1 -1.20 -14.53 7.36
CA MET A 1 -1.68 -15.24 6.17
C MET A 1 -3.02 -14.75 5.63
N ASP A 2 -4.08 -14.50 6.43
CA ASP A 2 -5.43 -14.20 5.87
C ASP A 2 -5.65 -12.78 5.29
N ARG A 3 -4.70 -11.85 5.44
CA ARG A 3 -4.84 -10.47 4.91
C ARG A 3 -4.65 -10.38 3.38
N PHE A 4 -3.84 -11.27 2.80
CA PHE A 4 -3.56 -11.29 1.36
C PHE A 4 -4.76 -11.76 0.53
N ARG A 5 -5.47 -12.80 1.00
CA ARG A 5 -6.65 -13.36 0.29
C ARG A 5 -7.84 -12.41 0.23
N SER A 6 -8.00 -11.52 1.21
CA SER A 6 -9.04 -10.49 1.17
C SER A 6 -8.67 -9.30 0.28
N CYS A 7 -7.38 -9.09 0.00
CA CYS A 7 -6.92 -7.98 -0.82
C CYS A 7 -7.00 -8.33 -2.31
N SER A 8 -6.72 -9.59 -2.67
CA SER A 8 -6.86 -10.09 -4.04
C SER A 8 -8.28 -9.96 -4.61
N SER A 9 -9.33 -9.93 -3.78
CA SER A 9 -10.71 -9.71 -4.23
C SER A 9 -11.09 -8.22 -4.36
N GLY A 10 -10.27 -7.30 -3.83
CA GLY A 10 -10.47 -5.85 -3.89
C GLY A 10 -9.62 -5.12 -4.95
N LEU A 11 -8.64 -5.81 -5.53
CA LEU A 11 -7.87 -5.34 -6.68
C LEU A 11 -8.75 -5.44 -7.94
N GLY A 12 -9.60 -4.44 -8.16
CA GLY A 12 -10.41 -4.33 -9.37
C GLY A 12 -9.54 -4.25 -10.62
N GLY A 13 -9.31 -5.38 -11.28
CA GLY A 13 -8.64 -5.44 -12.58
C GLY A 13 -7.79 -6.70 -12.75
N ASN A 14 -8.32 -7.66 -13.51
CA ASN A 14 -7.69 -8.88 -14.04
C ASN A 14 -7.42 -10.03 -13.04
N PRO A 15 -8.05 -11.22 -13.19
CA PRO A 15 -7.86 -12.39 -12.31
C PRO A 15 -6.46 -13.04 -12.33
N GLU A 16 -5.45 -12.44 -12.97
CA GLU A 16 -4.12 -13.04 -13.18
C GLU A 16 -2.94 -12.18 -12.70
N ARG A 17 -3.14 -11.24 -11.77
CA ARG A 17 -2.00 -10.50 -11.21
C ARG A 17 -1.13 -11.41 -10.36
N LYS A 18 0.17 -11.43 -10.65
CA LYS A 18 1.13 -12.30 -9.98
C LYS A 18 1.55 -11.64 -8.67
N LEU A 19 1.24 -12.28 -7.56
CA LEU A 19 1.62 -11.81 -6.23
C LEU A 19 2.68 -12.74 -5.64
N GLU A 20 3.83 -12.19 -5.26
CA GLU A 20 4.91 -12.95 -4.64
C GLU A 20 5.24 -12.41 -3.24
N GLU A 21 5.28 -13.30 -2.25
CA GLU A 21 5.81 -12.98 -0.93
C GLU A 21 7.31 -12.65 -1.05
N CYS A 22 7.76 -11.67 -0.27
CA CYS A 22 9.14 -11.22 -0.29
C CYS A 22 9.60 -10.80 1.12
N GLY A 23 10.89 -10.53 1.23
CA GLY A 23 11.51 -10.12 2.48
C GLY A 23 12.08 -8.70 2.41
N LEU A 24 13.26 -8.53 3.01
CA LEU A 24 14.00 -7.29 2.98
C LEU A 24 14.80 -7.17 1.68
N PHE A 25 14.67 -6.05 0.99
CA PHE A 25 15.52 -5.64 -0.11
C PHE A 25 16.57 -4.67 0.41
N VAL A 26 17.83 -4.90 0.07
CA VAL A 26 18.94 -3.98 0.36
C VAL A 26 19.28 -3.24 -0.93
N HIS A 27 19.41 -1.92 -0.86
CA HIS A 27 19.66 -1.09 -2.03
C HIS A 27 21.00 -1.45 -2.68
N ALA A 28 21.00 -1.67 -4.00
CA ALA A 28 22.17 -2.16 -4.74
C ALA A 28 23.39 -1.22 -4.65
N ALA A 29 23.20 0.09 -4.82
CA ALA A 29 24.25 1.09 -4.69
C ALA A 29 24.52 1.58 -3.25
N HIS A 30 23.51 1.55 -2.37
CA HIS A 30 23.57 2.13 -1.03
C HIS A 30 23.23 1.10 0.04
N GLY A 31 24.15 0.17 0.33
CA GLY A 31 23.89 -0.98 1.21
C GLY A 31 23.48 -0.69 2.66
N PHE A 32 23.46 0.58 3.08
CA PHE A 32 22.90 1.04 4.35
C PHE A 32 21.39 1.38 4.28
N LEU A 33 20.80 1.34 3.08
CA LEU A 33 19.37 1.51 2.84
C LEU A 33 18.74 0.15 2.54
N ALA A 34 17.57 -0.09 3.13
CA ALA A 34 16.81 -1.30 2.91
C ALA A 34 15.31 -1.05 3.10
N ALA A 35 14.48 -1.84 2.43
CA ALA A 35 13.03 -1.76 2.48
C ALA A 35 12.41 -3.16 2.55
N SER A 36 11.41 -3.29 3.41
CA SER A 36 10.53 -4.46 3.42
C SER A 36 9.25 -4.08 2.71
N LEU A 37 8.76 -4.97 1.85
CA LEU A 37 7.48 -4.83 1.16
C LEU A 37 6.50 -5.84 1.76
N ASP A 38 5.20 -5.62 1.56
CA ASP A 38 4.22 -6.67 1.82
C ASP A 38 4.22 -7.70 0.68
N CYS A 39 4.26 -7.24 -0.58
CA CYS A 39 4.28 -8.12 -1.76
C CYS A 39 5.03 -7.50 -2.94
N LEU A 40 5.57 -8.34 -3.81
CA LEU A 40 5.80 -7.99 -5.21
C LEU A 40 4.52 -8.20 -6.02
N VAL A 41 4.30 -7.34 -7.03
CA VAL A 41 3.14 -7.36 -7.91
C VAL A 41 3.60 -7.37 -9.36
N ASP A 42 3.22 -8.40 -10.09
CA ASP A 42 3.62 -8.61 -11.49
C ASP A 42 5.15 -8.51 -11.64
N ASP A 43 5.64 -7.92 -12.72
CA ASP A 43 7.07 -7.79 -12.97
C ASP A 43 7.68 -6.50 -12.41
N ASP A 44 6.88 -5.49 -12.09
CA ASP A 44 7.38 -4.11 -11.87
C ASP A 44 6.63 -3.32 -10.79
N GLY A 45 5.75 -4.01 -10.05
CA GLY A 45 4.94 -3.42 -9.00
C GLY A 45 5.34 -3.91 -7.61
N ILE A 46 4.99 -3.10 -6.61
CA ILE A 46 4.97 -3.49 -5.20
C ILE A 46 3.56 -3.34 -4.62
N LEU A 47 3.29 -4.02 -3.52
CA LEU A 47 2.07 -3.87 -2.72
C LEU A 47 2.47 -3.42 -1.32
N GLU A 48 1.77 -2.41 -0.81
CA GLU A 48 1.87 -1.95 0.57
C GLU A 48 0.47 -1.84 1.18
N VAL A 49 0.22 -2.58 2.25
CA VAL A 49 -1.08 -2.71 2.90
C VAL A 49 -1.05 -2.07 4.29
N LYS A 50 -1.90 -1.06 4.49
CA LYS A 50 -2.10 -0.42 5.80
C LYS A 50 -3.47 -0.78 6.37
N CYS A 51 -3.47 -1.20 7.63
CA CYS A 51 -4.68 -1.48 8.39
C CYS A 51 -4.80 -0.53 9.61
N PRO A 52 -5.17 0.75 9.42
CA PRO A 52 -5.21 1.71 10.52
C PRO A 52 -6.29 1.34 11.54
N LYS A 53 -5.87 1.04 12.77
CA LYS A 53 -6.79 0.67 13.88
C LYS A 53 -7.85 1.74 14.16
N SER A 54 -7.51 3.01 13.96
CA SER A 54 -8.43 4.14 14.10
C SER A 54 -9.62 4.09 13.12
N ALA A 55 -9.50 3.36 12.00
CA ALA A 55 -10.56 3.21 11.01
C ALA A 55 -11.37 1.90 11.17
N GLU A 56 -11.04 1.03 12.12
CA GLU A 56 -11.59 -0.34 12.23
C GLU A 56 -13.13 -0.38 12.25
N LYS A 57 -13.76 0.59 12.91
CA LYS A 57 -15.23 0.66 13.06
C LYS A 57 -15.89 1.65 12.10
N LEU A 58 -15.12 2.30 11.24
CA LEU A 58 -15.56 3.39 10.38
C LEU A 58 -15.73 2.90 8.94
N THR A 59 -16.73 3.42 8.24
CA THR A 59 -16.76 3.36 6.77
C THR A 59 -15.69 4.31 6.21
N PHE A 60 -15.37 4.17 4.92
CA PHE A 60 -14.42 5.06 4.25
C PHE A 60 -14.77 6.55 4.42
N GLN A 61 -16.05 6.90 4.22
CA GLN A 61 -16.56 8.27 4.37
C GLN A 61 -16.43 8.79 5.81
N GLN A 62 -16.69 7.93 6.80
CA GLN A 62 -16.48 8.28 8.21
C GLN A 62 -15.00 8.48 8.53
N ALA A 63 -14.12 7.61 8.01
CA ALA A 63 -12.68 7.72 8.24
C ALA A 63 -12.14 9.06 7.72
N ILE A 64 -12.42 9.41 6.46
CA ILE A 64 -11.97 10.66 5.85
C ILE A 64 -12.51 11.91 6.55
N SER A 65 -13.75 11.87 7.05
CA SER A 65 -14.37 13.03 7.67
C SER A 65 -13.98 13.24 9.14
N THR A 66 -13.68 12.16 9.87
CA THR A 66 -13.48 12.22 11.33
C THR A 66 -12.01 12.07 11.76
N LEU A 67 -11.21 11.32 11.01
CA LEU A 67 -9.81 11.06 11.36
C LEU A 67 -8.90 12.15 10.80
N LYS A 68 -8.46 13.07 11.67
CA LYS A 68 -7.56 14.18 11.29
C LYS A 68 -6.26 13.70 10.65
N SER A 69 -5.71 12.58 11.14
CA SER A 69 -4.47 11.97 10.67
C SER A 69 -4.67 10.86 9.64
N PHE A 70 -5.83 10.79 8.97
CA PHE A 70 -6.03 9.79 7.92
C PHE A 70 -5.08 10.04 6.74
N CYS A 71 -4.56 8.96 6.16
CA CYS A 71 -3.57 9.02 5.09
C CYS A 71 -4.17 9.47 3.74
N LEU A 72 -5.45 9.18 3.48
CA LEU A 72 -6.10 9.50 2.20
C LEU A 72 -6.83 10.85 2.23
N THR A 73 -6.92 11.47 1.05
CA THR A 73 -7.76 12.65 0.76
C THR A 73 -9.22 12.22 0.59
N LYS A 74 -10.12 13.21 0.40
CA LYS A 74 -11.54 12.94 0.09
C LYS A 74 -11.74 12.19 -1.23
N GLN A 75 -10.76 12.30 -2.13
CA GLN A 75 -10.73 11.64 -3.43
C GLN A 75 -10.16 10.23 -3.34
N GLY A 76 -9.72 9.79 -2.15
CA GLY A 76 -9.04 8.51 -1.98
C GLY A 76 -7.60 8.51 -2.47
N THR A 77 -6.97 9.68 -2.61
CA THR A 77 -5.54 9.75 -2.95
C THR A 77 -4.68 9.88 -1.71
N LEU A 78 -3.49 9.31 -1.71
CA LEU A 78 -2.54 9.36 -0.62
C LEU A 78 -2.00 10.78 -0.54
N LYS A 79 -2.08 11.36 0.65
CA LYS A 79 -1.53 12.69 0.90
C LYS A 79 -0.01 12.63 0.71
N GLN A 80 0.52 13.43 -0.21
CA GLN A 80 1.96 13.46 -0.51
C GLN A 80 2.84 13.86 0.68
N ASN A 81 2.28 14.60 1.65
CA ASN A 81 2.97 14.98 2.87
C ASN A 81 2.83 13.94 4.01
N HIS A 82 2.24 12.78 3.76
CA HIS A 82 2.06 11.71 4.74
C HIS A 82 3.26 10.76 4.73
N ASN A 83 3.65 10.23 5.89
CA ASN A 83 4.81 9.34 6.03
C ASN A 83 4.77 8.11 5.11
N TYR A 84 3.58 7.61 4.79
CA TYR A 84 3.41 6.48 3.86
C TYR A 84 3.79 6.83 2.42
N PHE A 85 3.64 8.09 2.00
CA PHE A 85 4.09 8.52 0.67
C PHE A 85 5.61 8.42 0.57
N TYR A 86 6.33 8.96 1.57
CA TYR A 86 7.78 8.85 1.64
C TYR A 86 8.26 7.39 1.79
N GLN A 87 7.52 6.55 2.53
CA GLN A 87 7.81 5.12 2.64
C GLN A 87 7.75 4.44 1.26
N ILE A 88 6.67 4.67 0.50
CA ILE A 88 6.46 4.07 -0.83
C ILE A 88 7.55 4.53 -1.79
N GLN A 89 7.84 5.82 -1.85
CA GLN A 89 8.88 6.36 -2.74
C GLN A 89 10.26 5.76 -2.42
N GLY A 90 10.58 5.56 -1.13
CA GLY A 90 11.79 4.84 -0.74
C GLY A 90 11.77 3.36 -1.10
N GLN A 91 10.63 2.69 -0.96
CA GLN A 91 10.45 1.29 -1.37
C GLN A 91 10.65 1.11 -2.88
N LEU A 92 10.08 2.00 -3.70
CA LEU A 92 10.24 1.98 -5.16
C LEU A 92 11.70 2.17 -5.58
N GLU A 93 12.39 3.15 -5.01
CA GLU A 93 13.81 3.41 -5.28
C GLU A 93 14.69 2.20 -4.88
N ILE A 94 14.50 1.67 -3.67
CA ILE A 94 15.33 0.57 -3.15
C ILE A 94 15.15 -0.73 -3.96
N THR A 95 13.95 -0.95 -4.50
CA THR A 95 13.60 -2.18 -5.21
C THR A 95 13.65 -2.07 -6.73
N ASP A 96 13.95 -0.88 -7.27
CA ASP A 96 13.95 -0.58 -8.70
C ASP A 96 12.61 -0.97 -9.36
N ARG A 97 11.51 -0.42 -8.82
CA ARG A 97 10.14 -0.71 -9.25
C ARG A 97 9.41 0.57 -9.62
N GLN A 98 8.44 0.46 -10.53
CA GLN A 98 7.78 1.63 -11.12
C GLN A 98 6.53 2.10 -10.37
N TYR A 99 5.84 1.22 -9.65
CA TYR A 99 4.60 1.60 -8.97
C TYR A 99 4.32 0.77 -7.72
N CYS A 100 3.52 1.35 -6.83
CA CYS A 100 2.98 0.69 -5.65
C CYS A 100 1.45 0.68 -5.74
N ASP A 101 0.85 -0.50 -5.63
CA ASP A 101 -0.57 -0.60 -5.29
C ASP A 101 -0.69 -0.42 -3.77
N PHE A 102 -1.02 0.81 -3.35
CA PHE A 102 -1.20 1.17 -1.95
C PHE A 102 -2.62 0.83 -1.49
N VAL A 103 -2.73 -0.03 -0.48
CA VAL A 103 -4.01 -0.49 0.04
C VAL A 103 -4.24 0.04 1.45
N VAL A 104 -5.40 0.66 1.65
CA VAL A 104 -5.91 0.96 3.00
C VAL A 104 -7.11 0.06 3.27
N TRP A 105 -6.95 -0.84 4.23
CA TRP A 105 -7.96 -1.82 4.59
C TRP A 105 -8.50 -1.59 6.01
N ALA A 106 -9.82 -1.67 6.14
CA ALA A 106 -10.54 -1.79 7.40
C ALA A 106 -11.72 -2.78 7.22
N PRO A 107 -12.31 -3.33 8.30
CA PRO A 107 -13.42 -4.28 8.18
C PRO A 107 -14.63 -3.80 7.36
N LYS A 108 -14.83 -2.48 7.26
CA LYS A 108 -15.96 -1.87 6.55
C LYS A 108 -15.59 -1.28 5.18
N PHE A 109 -14.32 -1.28 4.78
CA PHE A 109 -13.89 -0.81 3.46
C PHE A 109 -12.48 -1.31 3.09
N ALA A 110 -12.26 -1.50 1.79
CA ALA A 110 -10.92 -1.60 1.22
C ALA A 110 -10.80 -0.51 0.15
N HIS A 111 -9.70 0.22 0.17
CA HIS A 111 -9.37 1.23 -0.83
C HIS A 111 -8.01 0.92 -1.42
N VAL A 112 -7.90 0.99 -2.74
CA VAL A 112 -6.66 0.77 -3.50
C VAL A 112 -6.38 2.02 -4.32
N GLU A 113 -5.13 2.47 -4.26
CA GLU A 113 -4.60 3.54 -5.08
C GLU A 113 -3.28 3.07 -5.69
N ARG A 114 -3.08 3.34 -6.97
CA ARG A 114 -1.75 3.23 -7.58
C ARG A 114 -0.97 4.51 -7.33
N VAL A 115 0.21 4.36 -6.74
CA VAL A 115 1.16 5.43 -6.50
C VAL A 115 2.41 5.14 -7.31
N ASP A 116 2.79 6.11 -8.14
CA ASP A 116 4.03 6.12 -8.93
C ASP A 116 5.06 7.04 -8.23
#